data_AF-A0A3N6MGV3-F1
#
_entry.id   AF-A0A3N6MGV3-F1
#
_cell.length_a   1.000
_cell.length_b   1.000
_cell.length_c   1.000
_cell.angle_alpha   90.00
_cell.angle_beta   90.00
_cell.angle_gamma   90.00
#
_symmetry.space_group_name_H-M   'P 1'
#
loop_
_entity.id
_entity.type
_entity.pdbx_description
1 polymer ?
#
loop_
_entity_poly.entity_id
_entity_poly.type
_entity_poly.pdbx_seq_one_letter_code
_entity_poly.pdbx_strand_id
1 'polypeptide(L)'
;MTNETTIEPTDADADLSPTESNAADEIDDATRAKLLAAENRRLREAYARSRRSRYRKTAAALAVVGLLALALGALAPSVREVLITLGMTGVFAAAVTYFLTPGRFVSADVGDRIYAAHATNGAQIVDELGLRDDRLYLPDGDGRARLYVPSSSDPDLDSVADRRATTDGPFVLSEPRRGVLLESTGAPLLAEFEAGLPGELGATPTTIAAQLCDGLVEQFELAASADPDVDPAGGRVTVAVENTAFGSLDRFDHPIPAFLAVGLAVGLERPVRLEVAPGGERADWLVTCRFETRSG
;
A
#
# COMPACT_ATOMS: atom_id res chain seq x y z
N MET A 1 64.71 -49.41 35.48
CA MET A 1 64.00 -49.71 36.74
C MET A 1 62.82 -48.76 36.79
N THR A 2 61.67 -49.20 36.28
CA THR A 2 60.49 -49.72 37.02
C THR A 2 59.59 -48.62 37.58
N ASN A 3 58.48 -48.40 36.85
CA ASN A 3 57.06 -48.36 37.27
C ASN A 3 56.71 -47.79 38.67
N GLU A 4 55.79 -46.83 38.75
CA GLU A 4 54.38 -47.09 39.14
C GLU A 4 53.49 -45.83 39.12
N THR A 5 52.23 -46.05 38.76
CA THR A 5 51.10 -45.14 38.67
C THR A 5 50.55 -44.78 40.06
N THR A 6 50.07 -43.54 40.26
CA THR A 6 49.01 -43.23 41.25
C THR A 6 48.16 -42.06 40.75
N ILE A 7 46.85 -42.20 40.95
CA ILE A 7 45.72 -41.42 40.41
C ILE A 7 45.41 -40.19 41.31
N GLU A 8 44.98 -39.10 40.64
CA GLU A 8 44.24 -37.84 40.99
C GLU A 8 43.35 -37.77 42.27
N PRO A 9 42.71 -36.60 42.65
CA PRO A 9 42.47 -35.33 41.92
C PRO A 9 42.60 -34.02 42.76
N THR A 10 42.14 -32.89 42.16
CA THR A 10 41.40 -31.77 42.82
C THR A 10 42.12 -30.42 42.97
N ASP A 11 41.95 -29.55 41.96
CA ASP A 11 41.20 -28.26 42.04
C ASP A 11 41.70 -27.29 40.96
N ALA A 12 40.99 -27.28 39.84
CA ALA A 12 41.04 -26.21 38.85
C ALA A 12 39.70 -25.47 38.91
N ASP A 13 39.61 -24.45 39.77
CA ASP A 13 38.55 -23.44 39.71
C ASP A 13 38.82 -22.54 38.50
N ALA A 14 38.35 -22.98 37.34
CA ALA A 14 38.08 -22.10 36.21
C ALA A 14 36.66 -21.56 36.36
N ASP A 15 36.58 -20.36 36.94
CA ASP A 15 35.39 -19.52 36.97
C ASP A 15 34.96 -19.17 35.54
N LEU A 16 33.98 -19.91 35.02
CA LEU A 16 33.24 -19.60 33.81
C LEU A 16 31.75 -19.60 34.16
N SER A 17 31.16 -18.41 34.31
CA SER A 17 29.87 -18.01 33.70
C SER A 17 29.49 -16.59 34.12
N PRO A 18 29.17 -15.71 33.16
CA PRO A 18 27.75 -15.42 32.96
C PRO A 18 27.39 -15.19 31.48
N THR A 19 26.72 -16.15 30.85
CA THR A 19 26.06 -15.96 29.54
C THR A 19 24.53 -16.06 29.65
N GLU A 20 23.96 -16.39 30.81
CA GLU A 20 22.50 -16.58 30.95
C GLU A 20 21.69 -15.28 31.12
N SER A 21 22.32 -14.12 31.33
CA SER A 21 21.60 -12.88 31.64
C SER A 21 20.96 -12.16 30.44
N ASN A 22 21.53 -12.26 29.22
CA ASN A 22 21.01 -11.49 28.07
C ASN A 22 19.76 -12.11 27.43
N ALA A 23 19.67 -13.44 27.40
CA ALA A 23 18.54 -14.11 26.74
C ALA A 23 17.22 -13.95 27.51
N ALA A 24 17.28 -13.84 28.84
CA ALA A 24 16.10 -13.64 29.67
C ALA A 24 15.52 -12.22 29.54
N ASP A 25 16.38 -11.20 29.49
CA ASP A 25 15.99 -9.80 29.32
C ASP A 25 15.44 -9.51 27.91
N GLU A 26 16.03 -10.10 26.86
CA GLU A 26 15.50 -9.97 25.48
C GLU A 26 14.11 -10.62 25.32
N ILE A 27 13.85 -11.73 26.03
CA ILE A 27 12.54 -12.37 26.04
C ILE A 27 11.50 -11.52 26.79
N ASP A 28 11.87 -10.86 27.90
CA ASP A 28 10.98 -9.93 28.63
C ASP A 28 10.61 -8.71 27.78
N ASP A 29 11.59 -8.13 27.09
CA ASP A 29 11.38 -6.97 26.22
C ASP A 29 10.53 -7.30 24.99
N ALA A 30 10.77 -8.45 24.34
CA ALA A 30 9.93 -8.92 23.24
C ALA A 30 8.49 -9.18 23.69
N THR A 31 8.31 -9.68 24.91
CA THR A 31 6.99 -9.93 25.51
C THR A 31 6.28 -8.63 25.85
N ARG A 32 6.98 -7.66 26.45
CA ARG A 32 6.48 -6.31 26.75
C ARG A 32 6.13 -5.55 25.48
N ALA A 33 6.95 -5.62 24.43
CA ALA A 33 6.68 -5.01 23.14
C ALA A 33 5.42 -5.59 22.48
N LYS A 34 5.24 -6.92 22.51
CA LYS A 34 4.03 -7.59 22.02
C LYS A 34 2.79 -7.18 22.82
N LEU A 35 2.91 -7.06 24.14
CA LEU A 35 1.81 -6.66 25.02
C LEU A 35 1.42 -5.19 24.79
N LEU A 36 2.39 -4.28 24.69
CA LEU A 36 2.17 -2.87 24.39
C LEU A 36 1.58 -2.67 22.99
N ALA A 37 2.05 -3.41 21.99
CA ALA A 37 1.48 -3.37 20.64
C ALA A 37 0.03 -3.89 20.61
N ALA A 38 -0.29 -4.92 21.40
CA ALA A 38 -1.65 -5.41 21.57
C ALA A 38 -2.55 -4.37 22.27
N GLU A 39 -2.05 -3.71 23.31
CA GLU A 39 -2.77 -2.66 24.03
C GLU A 39 -2.97 -1.39 23.17
N ASN A 40 -1.97 -0.99 22.38
CA ASN A 40 -2.08 0.13 21.44
C ASN A 40 -3.14 -0.14 20.36
N ARG A 41 -3.16 -1.36 19.81
CA ARG A 41 -4.20 -1.81 18.86
C ARG A 41 -5.59 -1.77 19.51
N ARG A 42 -5.71 -2.30 20.74
CA ARG A 42 -6.97 -2.27 21.50
C ARG A 42 -7.45 -0.83 21.78
N LEU A 43 -6.55 0.07 22.14
CA LEU A 43 -6.85 1.48 22.37
C LEU A 43 -7.31 2.19 21.08
N ARG A 44 -6.65 1.91 19.95
CA ARG A 44 -7.04 2.43 18.61
C ARG A 44 -8.41 1.89 18.17
N GLU A 45 -8.69 0.61 18.40
CA GLU A 45 -10.00 -0.01 18.12
C GLU A 45 -11.13 0.51 19.01
N ALA A 46 -10.84 0.81 20.28
CA ALA A 46 -11.78 1.46 21.20
C ALA A 46 -12.06 2.91 20.77
N TYR A 47 -11.04 3.63 20.29
CA TYR A 47 -11.18 4.99 19.76
C TYR A 47 -12.02 5.05 18.47
N ALA A 48 -11.84 4.08 17.56
CA ALA A 48 -12.54 4.05 16.28
C ALA A 48 -14.06 3.81 16.41
N ARG A 49 -14.48 2.95 17.35
CA ARG A 49 -15.91 2.62 17.56
C ARG A 49 -16.70 3.75 18.24
N SER A 50 -16.05 4.53 19.10
CA SER A 50 -16.67 5.68 19.79
C SER A 50 -17.03 6.84 18.84
N ARG A 51 -16.23 7.04 17.79
CA ARG A 51 -16.32 8.23 16.93
C ARG A 51 -17.57 8.29 16.06
N ARG A 52 -18.02 7.19 15.45
CA ARG A 52 -19.16 7.21 14.47
C ARG A 52 -20.50 7.64 15.10
N SER A 53 -20.79 7.17 16.32
CA SER A 53 -22.00 7.60 17.05
C SER A 53 -21.91 9.07 17.47
N ARG A 54 -20.70 9.54 17.80
CA ARG A 54 -20.45 10.93 18.20
C ARG A 54 -20.65 11.89 17.04
N TYR A 55 -20.14 11.60 15.83
CA TYR A 55 -20.29 12.49 14.67
C TYR A 55 -21.74 12.64 14.18
N ARG A 56 -22.51 11.54 14.10
CA ARG A 56 -23.94 11.64 13.75
C ARG A 56 -24.75 12.40 14.81
N LYS A 57 -24.42 12.22 16.09
CA LYS A 57 -25.02 13.00 17.18
C LYS A 57 -24.62 14.48 17.11
N THR A 58 -23.38 14.79 16.75
CA THR A 58 -22.92 16.18 16.54
C THR A 58 -23.63 16.82 15.34
N ALA A 59 -23.74 16.12 14.20
CA ALA A 59 -24.47 16.61 13.04
C ALA A 59 -25.96 16.85 13.37
N ALA A 60 -26.61 15.91 14.07
CA ALA A 60 -27.99 16.08 14.51
C ALA A 60 -28.15 17.24 15.50
N ALA A 61 -27.23 17.41 16.45
CA ALA A 61 -27.25 18.52 17.40
C ALA A 61 -27.08 19.88 16.69
N LEU A 62 -26.15 19.98 15.75
CA LEU A 62 -25.96 21.18 14.92
C LEU A 62 -27.20 21.50 14.08
N ALA A 63 -27.83 20.49 13.49
CA ALA A 63 -29.06 20.66 12.72
C ALA A 63 -30.20 21.17 13.62
N VAL A 64 -30.38 20.59 14.80
CA VAL A 64 -31.41 21.01 15.77
C VAL A 64 -31.18 22.46 16.21
N VAL A 65 -29.95 22.81 16.59
CA VAL A 65 -29.60 24.18 17.00
C VAL A 65 -29.81 25.16 15.85
N GLY A 66 -29.38 24.81 14.64
CA GLY A 66 -29.55 25.65 13.45
C GLY A 66 -31.03 25.90 13.12
N LEU A 67 -31.85 24.84 13.11
CA LEU A 67 -33.29 24.95 12.87
C LEU A 67 -34.02 25.73 13.98
N LEU A 68 -33.63 25.56 15.24
CA LEU A 68 -34.16 26.34 16.37
C LEU A 68 -33.83 27.83 16.23
N ALA A 69 -32.60 28.16 15.83
CA ALA A 69 -32.19 29.54 15.59
C ALA A 69 -32.97 30.17 14.43
N LEU A 70 -33.18 29.44 13.32
CA LEU A 70 -34.03 29.90 12.21
C LEU A 70 -35.48 30.14 12.67
N ALA A 71 -36.05 29.23 13.45
CA ALA A 71 -37.40 29.38 13.99
C ALA A 71 -37.51 30.61 14.92
N LEU A 72 -36.58 30.78 15.86
CA LEU A 72 -36.55 31.94 16.75
C LEU A 72 -36.35 33.26 15.99
N GLY A 73 -35.50 33.27 14.94
CA GLY A 73 -35.27 34.45 14.10
C GLY A 73 -36.52 34.91 13.34
N ALA A 74 -37.42 33.99 12.99
CA ALA A 74 -38.70 34.32 12.38
C ALA A 74 -39.63 35.05 13.37
N LEU A 75 -39.65 34.62 14.64
CA LEU A 75 -40.53 35.18 15.69
C LEU A 75 -39.97 36.43 16.39
N ALA A 76 -38.65 36.70 16.33
CA ALA A 76 -38.00 37.79 17.04
C ALA A 76 -37.36 38.83 16.09
N PRO A 77 -38.09 39.89 15.66
CA PRO A 77 -37.60 40.87 14.69
C PRO A 77 -36.34 41.63 15.13
N SER A 78 -36.17 41.87 16.43
CA SER A 78 -35.06 42.65 17.00
C SER A 78 -33.69 41.96 16.87
N VAL A 79 -33.65 40.64 16.74
CA VAL A 79 -32.42 39.83 16.66
C VAL A 79 -32.41 38.90 15.43
N ARG A 80 -33.31 39.14 14.49
CA ARG A 80 -33.56 38.28 13.33
C ARG A 80 -32.29 38.00 12.51
N GLU A 81 -31.52 39.03 12.20
CA GLU A 81 -30.32 38.90 11.36
C GLU A 81 -29.28 37.97 12.00
N VAL A 82 -29.02 38.14 13.29
CA VAL A 82 -28.08 37.28 14.05
C VAL A 82 -28.57 35.84 14.10
N LEU A 83 -29.86 35.63 14.37
CA LEU A 83 -30.46 34.29 14.47
C LEU A 83 -30.53 33.56 13.13
N ILE A 84 -30.82 34.27 12.03
CA ILE A 84 -30.80 33.69 10.69
C ILE A 84 -29.38 33.26 10.31
N THR A 85 -28.39 34.13 10.52
CA THR A 85 -26.98 33.82 10.20
C THR A 85 -26.48 32.63 11.02
N LEU A 86 -26.79 32.59 12.32
CA LEU A 86 -26.45 31.45 13.19
C LEU A 86 -27.15 30.17 12.75
N GLY A 87 -28.43 30.27 12.37
CA GLY A 87 -29.23 29.17 11.89
C GLY A 87 -28.70 28.55 10.61
N MET A 88 -28.39 29.39 9.61
CA MET A 88 -27.79 28.98 8.34
C MET A 88 -26.42 28.34 8.55
N THR A 89 -25.57 28.93 9.40
CA THR A 89 -24.25 28.39 9.72
C THR A 89 -24.36 27.04 10.42
N GLY A 90 -25.31 26.88 11.35
CA GLY A 90 -25.55 25.61 12.06
C GLY A 90 -26.04 24.49 11.13
N VAL A 91 -27.00 24.79 10.25
CA VAL A 91 -27.50 23.84 9.24
C VAL A 91 -26.40 23.48 8.25
N PHE A 92 -25.61 24.46 7.79
CA PHE A 92 -24.47 24.22 6.91
C PHE A 92 -23.42 23.34 7.59
N ALA A 93 -23.02 23.65 8.82
CA ALA A 93 -22.08 22.84 9.59
C ALA A 93 -22.62 21.42 9.83
N ALA A 94 -23.92 21.25 10.04
CA ALA A 94 -24.56 19.94 10.15
C ALA A 94 -24.48 19.15 8.84
N ALA A 95 -24.76 19.79 7.70
CA ALA A 95 -24.64 19.18 6.38
C ALA A 95 -23.19 18.77 6.07
N VAL A 96 -22.24 19.68 6.27
CA VAL A 96 -20.80 19.43 6.12
C VAL A 96 -20.37 18.27 7.01
N THR A 97 -20.75 18.27 8.30
CA THR A 97 -20.41 17.17 9.23
C THR A 97 -21.05 15.86 8.77
N TYR A 98 -22.30 15.88 8.30
CA TYR A 98 -23.01 14.68 7.85
C TYR A 98 -22.39 14.07 6.58
N PHE A 99 -22.11 14.91 5.58
CA PHE A 99 -21.58 14.47 4.28
C PHE A 99 -20.09 14.16 4.31
N LEU A 100 -19.30 14.86 5.14
CA LEU A 100 -17.88 14.55 5.35
C LEU A 100 -17.65 13.46 6.39
N THR A 101 -18.69 12.90 7.04
CA THR A 101 -18.51 11.73 7.91
C THR A 101 -18.34 10.48 7.03
N PRO A 102 -17.13 9.90 6.95
CA PRO A 102 -16.91 8.78 6.05
C PRO A 102 -17.66 7.53 6.51
N GLY A 103 -18.16 6.77 5.53
CA GLY A 103 -19.11 5.68 5.70
C GLY A 103 -18.60 4.56 6.62
N ARG A 104 -17.33 4.16 6.51
CA ARG A 104 -16.66 3.17 7.38
C ARG A 104 -15.13 3.32 7.31
N PHE A 105 -14.48 3.69 8.41
CA PHE A 105 -13.03 3.56 8.54
C PHE A 105 -12.63 2.09 8.74
N VAL A 106 -11.76 1.59 7.87
CA VAL A 106 -10.94 0.39 8.08
C VAL A 106 -9.52 0.89 8.34
N SER A 107 -8.88 0.42 9.40
CA SER A 107 -7.49 0.83 9.69
C SER A 107 -6.52 0.21 8.70
N ALA A 108 -5.41 0.88 8.42
CA ALA A 108 -4.31 0.36 7.61
C ALA A 108 -3.89 -1.05 8.08
N ASP A 109 -3.74 -1.27 9.39
CA ASP A 109 -3.43 -2.59 9.98
C ASP A 109 -4.37 -3.72 9.56
N VAL A 110 -5.67 -3.42 9.36
CA VAL A 110 -6.65 -4.44 8.94
C VAL A 110 -6.53 -4.69 7.45
N GLY A 111 -6.35 -3.62 6.66
CA GLY A 111 -6.05 -3.71 5.24
C GLY A 111 -4.79 -4.54 4.98
N ASP A 112 -3.70 -4.24 5.69
CA ASP A 112 -2.42 -4.94 5.57
C ASP A 112 -2.54 -6.42 5.92
N ARG A 113 -3.30 -6.80 6.95
CA ARG A 113 -3.50 -8.23 7.26
C ARG A 113 -4.26 -8.98 6.18
N ILE A 114 -5.30 -8.36 5.60
CA ILE A 114 -6.06 -8.97 4.50
C ILE A 114 -5.15 -9.11 3.27
N TYR A 115 -4.44 -8.05 2.92
CA TYR A 115 -3.49 -8.05 1.82
C TYR A 115 -2.35 -9.06 2.04
N ALA A 116 -1.76 -9.13 3.23
CA ALA A 116 -0.67 -10.05 3.54
C ALA A 116 -1.07 -11.52 3.33
N ALA A 117 -2.31 -11.89 3.68
CA ALA A 117 -2.82 -13.24 3.39
C ALA A 117 -2.93 -13.49 1.87
N HIS A 118 -3.44 -12.52 1.11
CA HIS A 118 -3.49 -12.61 -0.35
C HIS A 118 -2.10 -12.72 -0.97
N ALA A 119 -1.17 -11.86 -0.57
CA ALA A 119 0.22 -11.87 -1.05
C ALA A 119 0.93 -13.19 -0.72
N THR A 120 0.70 -13.75 0.47
CA THR A 120 1.27 -15.05 0.86
C THR A 120 0.78 -16.16 -0.06
N ASN A 121 -0.54 -16.23 -0.30
CA ASN A 121 -1.12 -17.25 -1.18
C ASN A 121 -0.64 -17.08 -2.63
N GLY A 122 -0.58 -15.85 -3.14
CA GLY A 122 -0.10 -15.55 -4.49
C GLY A 122 1.36 -15.96 -4.69
N ALA A 123 2.23 -15.62 -3.74
CA ALA A 123 3.63 -16.02 -3.75
C ALA A 123 3.78 -17.55 -3.75
N GLN A 124 3.03 -18.27 -2.90
CA GLN A 124 3.05 -19.73 -2.84
C GLN A 124 2.57 -20.37 -4.15
N ILE A 125 1.54 -19.82 -4.79
CA ILE A 125 1.05 -20.34 -6.08
C ILE A 125 2.12 -20.16 -7.17
N VAL A 126 2.76 -19.00 -7.23
CA VAL A 126 3.85 -18.71 -8.18
C VAL A 126 5.02 -19.68 -7.99
N ASP A 127 5.43 -19.90 -6.74
CA ASP A 127 6.52 -20.80 -6.36
C ASP A 127 6.19 -22.27 -6.70
N GLU A 128 5.01 -22.76 -6.31
CA GLU A 128 4.55 -24.14 -6.61
C GLU A 128 4.42 -24.42 -8.11
N LEU A 129 4.07 -23.40 -8.90
CA LEU A 129 4.02 -23.49 -10.36
C LEU A 129 5.41 -23.38 -11.02
N GLY A 130 6.47 -23.17 -10.24
CA GLY A 130 7.85 -23.02 -10.72
C GLY A 130 8.03 -21.78 -11.60
N LEU A 131 7.24 -20.73 -11.35
CA LEU A 131 7.31 -19.48 -12.09
C LEU A 131 8.43 -18.59 -11.55
N ARG A 132 8.85 -17.62 -12.35
CA ARG A 132 9.85 -16.62 -11.95
C ARG A 132 9.21 -15.56 -11.06
N ASP A 133 10.04 -14.81 -10.33
CA ASP A 133 9.61 -13.59 -9.62
C ASP A 133 9.64 -12.34 -10.53
N ASP A 134 9.73 -12.54 -11.85
CA ASP A 134 9.65 -11.46 -12.83
C ASP A 134 8.20 -10.99 -12.96
N ARG A 135 7.94 -9.73 -12.56
CA ARG A 135 6.60 -9.15 -12.58
C ARG A 135 6.45 -8.24 -13.79
N LEU A 136 5.60 -8.65 -14.74
CA LEU A 136 5.33 -7.93 -15.98
C LEU A 136 3.89 -7.41 -15.97
N TYR A 137 3.70 -6.11 -16.10
CA TYR A 137 2.37 -5.51 -16.20
C TYR A 137 2.05 -5.27 -17.67
N LEU A 138 1.01 -5.96 -18.16
CA LEU A 138 0.61 -5.96 -19.56
C LEU A 138 -0.67 -5.13 -19.74
N PRO A 139 -0.65 -4.06 -20.55
CA PRO A 139 -1.86 -3.31 -20.85
C PRO A 139 -2.82 -4.16 -21.70
N ASP A 140 -4.12 -4.09 -21.40
CA ASP A 140 -5.15 -4.83 -22.15
C ASP A 140 -5.83 -4.00 -23.25
N GLY A 141 -5.55 -2.69 -23.30
CA GLY A 141 -6.09 -1.75 -24.28
C GLY A 141 -7.39 -1.05 -23.84
N ASP A 142 -8.02 -1.49 -22.75
CA ASP A 142 -9.25 -0.88 -22.19
C ASP A 142 -8.92 0.04 -20.98
N GLY A 143 -7.73 0.62 -20.97
CA GLY A 143 -7.24 1.44 -19.85
C GLY A 143 -6.87 0.63 -18.61
N ARG A 144 -6.65 -0.68 -18.74
CA ARG A 144 -6.25 -1.55 -17.62
C ARG A 144 -4.95 -2.28 -17.95
N ALA A 145 -4.34 -2.81 -16.91
CA ALA A 145 -3.21 -3.70 -17.04
C ALA A 145 -3.31 -4.88 -16.06
N ARG A 146 -2.84 -6.05 -16.50
CA ARG A 146 -2.85 -7.29 -15.72
C ARG A 146 -1.42 -7.70 -15.38
N LEU A 147 -1.24 -8.34 -14.23
CA LEU A 147 0.05 -8.87 -13.79
C LEU A 147 0.30 -10.21 -14.48
N TYR A 148 1.38 -10.28 -15.26
CA TYR A 148 1.88 -11.49 -15.88
C TYR A 148 3.16 -11.95 -15.17
N VAL A 149 3.20 -13.24 -14.81
CA VAL A 149 4.34 -13.88 -14.18
C VAL A 149 4.79 -15.06 -15.06
N PRO A 150 5.97 -14.98 -15.71
CA PRO A 150 6.40 -15.96 -16.69
C PRO A 150 7.04 -17.19 -16.06
N SER A 151 7.02 -18.32 -16.79
CA SER A 151 7.73 -19.54 -16.41
C SER A 151 9.16 -19.61 -16.96
N SER A 152 9.53 -18.75 -17.92
CA SER A 152 10.87 -18.72 -18.54
C SER A 152 11.52 -17.34 -18.39
N SER A 153 12.85 -17.32 -18.42
CA SER A 153 13.68 -16.17 -18.01
C SER A 153 13.71 -14.99 -18.98
N ASP A 154 13.19 -15.14 -20.20
CA ASP A 154 13.36 -14.12 -21.22
C ASP A 154 12.18 -14.09 -22.21
N PRO A 155 10.98 -13.72 -21.74
CA PRO A 155 9.98 -13.23 -22.65
C PRO A 155 10.43 -11.86 -23.15
N ASP A 156 10.78 -11.79 -24.43
CA ASP A 156 10.84 -10.53 -25.17
C ASP A 156 9.53 -9.77 -24.90
N LEU A 157 9.61 -8.59 -24.26
CA LEU A 157 8.45 -7.83 -23.77
C LEU A 157 7.49 -7.52 -24.92
N ASP A 158 8.05 -7.20 -26.09
CA ASP A 158 7.29 -6.96 -27.31
C ASP A 158 6.59 -8.23 -27.79
N SER A 159 7.22 -9.40 -27.69
CA SER A 159 6.59 -10.70 -28.02
C SER A 159 5.40 -11.04 -27.11
N VAL A 160 5.36 -10.47 -25.90
CA VAL A 160 4.24 -10.58 -24.94
C VAL A 160 3.15 -9.56 -25.23
N ALA A 161 3.51 -8.34 -25.62
CA ALA A 161 2.60 -7.27 -26.00
C ALA A 161 1.78 -7.60 -27.26
N ASP A 162 2.43 -8.19 -28.27
CA ASP A 162 1.92 -8.30 -29.64
C ASP A 162 0.72 -9.24 -29.81
N ARG A 163 0.35 -9.97 -28.75
CA ARG A 163 -0.92 -10.72 -28.72
C ARG A 163 -1.60 -10.46 -27.39
N ARG A 164 -2.39 -9.38 -27.40
CA ARG A 164 -3.40 -8.97 -26.41
C ARG A 164 -3.97 -10.14 -25.63
N ALA A 165 -4.27 -9.89 -24.38
CA ALA A 165 -4.86 -10.78 -23.39
C ALA A 165 -6.24 -11.35 -23.79
N THR A 166 -6.31 -12.10 -24.89
CA THR A 166 -7.50 -12.87 -25.33
C THR A 166 -7.63 -14.18 -24.54
N THR A 167 -7.12 -14.22 -23.31
CA THR A 167 -7.23 -15.39 -22.43
C THR A 167 -8.16 -15.02 -21.29
N ASP A 168 -9.37 -15.59 -21.32
CA ASP A 168 -10.42 -15.42 -20.29
C ASP A 168 -10.05 -16.05 -18.92
N GLY A 169 -8.84 -16.60 -18.78
CA GLY A 169 -8.41 -17.34 -17.60
C GLY A 169 -7.03 -16.92 -17.09
N PRO A 170 -6.67 -17.33 -15.87
CA PRO A 170 -5.42 -16.93 -15.24
C PRO A 170 -4.20 -17.71 -15.74
N PHE A 171 -4.38 -18.79 -16.50
CA PHE A 171 -3.27 -19.61 -17.00
C PHE A 171 -3.00 -19.32 -18.47
N VAL A 172 -1.77 -18.88 -18.77
CA VAL A 172 -1.29 -18.74 -20.14
C VAL A 172 -0.47 -19.99 -20.45
N LEU A 173 -1.02 -20.88 -21.27
CA LEU A 173 -0.43 -22.20 -21.55
C LEU A 173 0.27 -22.27 -22.92
N SER A 174 0.11 -21.24 -23.75
CA SER A 174 0.67 -21.21 -25.10
C SER A 174 2.15 -20.86 -25.06
N GLU A 175 3.00 -21.66 -25.71
CA GLU A 175 4.39 -21.29 -25.93
C GLU A 175 4.52 -20.13 -26.92
N PRO A 176 5.52 -19.22 -26.74
CA PRO A 176 6.57 -19.24 -25.71
C PRO A 176 6.15 -18.64 -24.34
N ARG A 177 4.86 -18.32 -24.14
CA ARG A 177 4.32 -17.50 -23.05
C ARG A 177 3.69 -18.29 -21.91
N ARG A 178 4.34 -19.37 -21.47
CA ARG A 178 3.85 -20.10 -20.29
C ARG A 178 3.98 -19.24 -19.03
N GLY A 179 2.91 -19.12 -18.27
CA GLY A 179 2.87 -18.30 -17.05
C GLY A 179 1.46 -18.11 -16.51
N VAL A 180 1.31 -17.18 -15.57
CA VAL A 180 0.00 -16.78 -15.04
C VAL A 180 -0.29 -15.32 -15.33
N LEU A 181 -1.54 -15.01 -15.63
CA LEU A 181 -2.06 -13.66 -15.88
C LEU A 181 -3.15 -13.34 -14.85
N LEU A 182 -2.83 -12.46 -13.91
CA LEU A 182 -3.63 -12.19 -12.73
C LEU A 182 -4.16 -10.76 -12.76
N GLU A 183 -5.28 -10.54 -12.08
CA GLU A 183 -5.72 -9.18 -11.77
C GLU A 183 -4.72 -8.54 -10.81
N SER A 184 -4.29 -7.33 -11.16
CA SER A 184 -3.34 -6.56 -10.36
C SER A 184 -4.08 -5.76 -9.29
N THR A 185 -3.53 -5.68 -8.08
CA THR A 185 -4.00 -4.75 -7.04
C THR A 185 -3.90 -3.28 -7.46
N GLY A 186 -3.01 -2.97 -8.41
CA GLY A 186 -2.83 -1.63 -8.97
C GLY A 186 -3.94 -1.20 -9.93
N ALA A 187 -4.62 -2.13 -10.61
CA ALA A 187 -5.67 -1.81 -11.59
C ALA A 187 -6.89 -1.09 -10.98
N PRO A 188 -7.52 -1.57 -9.89
CA PRO A 188 -8.61 -0.83 -9.26
C PRO A 188 -8.14 0.48 -8.62
N LEU A 189 -6.88 0.58 -8.18
CA LEU A 189 -6.31 1.83 -7.68
C LEU A 189 -6.14 2.86 -8.80
N LEU A 190 -5.67 2.45 -9.98
CA LEU A 190 -5.57 3.34 -11.14
C LEU A 190 -6.95 3.87 -11.56
N ALA A 191 -7.97 3.00 -11.62
CA ALA A 191 -9.32 3.44 -11.96
C ALA A 191 -9.88 4.47 -10.97
N GLU A 192 -9.64 4.30 -9.67
CA GLU A 192 -10.05 5.28 -8.65
C GLU A 192 -9.23 6.59 -8.73
N PHE A 193 -7.94 6.49 -9.06
CA PHE A 193 -7.07 7.65 -9.27
C PHE A 193 -7.56 8.49 -10.44
N GLU A 194 -7.82 7.86 -11.60
CA GLU A 194 -8.33 8.53 -12.80
C GLU A 194 -9.70 9.17 -12.59
N ALA A 195 -10.57 8.56 -11.77
CA ALA A 195 -11.86 9.14 -11.41
C ALA A 195 -11.73 10.46 -10.61
N GLY A 196 -10.61 10.64 -9.90
CA GLY A 196 -10.28 11.85 -9.15
C GLY A 196 -9.47 12.89 -9.94
N LEU A 197 -8.94 12.53 -11.11
CA LEU A 197 -8.12 13.43 -11.91
C LEU A 197 -8.96 14.53 -12.58
N PRO A 198 -8.49 15.79 -12.63
CA PRO A 198 -9.13 16.86 -13.39
C PRO A 198 -9.11 16.65 -14.92
N GLY A 199 -8.31 15.71 -15.41
CA GLY A 199 -8.09 15.39 -16.81
C GLY A 199 -7.58 13.96 -16.98
N GLU A 200 -7.00 13.67 -18.14
CA GLU A 200 -6.49 12.32 -18.44
C GLU A 200 -5.11 12.09 -17.82
N LEU A 201 -4.76 10.81 -17.66
CA LEU A 201 -3.39 10.39 -17.33
C LEU A 201 -2.43 10.87 -18.44
N GLY A 202 -1.23 11.28 -18.04
CA GLY A 202 -0.21 11.73 -18.99
C GLY A 202 0.24 10.63 -19.95
N ALA A 203 0.88 11.04 -21.06
CA ALA A 203 1.42 10.13 -22.08
C ALA A 203 2.96 10.07 -22.10
N THR A 204 3.62 10.71 -21.13
CA THR A 204 5.09 10.70 -21.01
C THR A 204 5.51 10.11 -19.67
N PRO A 205 6.65 9.39 -19.58
CA PRO A 205 7.09 8.77 -18.33
C PRO A 205 7.18 9.76 -17.17
N THR A 206 7.67 10.98 -17.43
CA THR A 206 7.82 12.03 -16.40
C THR A 206 6.47 12.51 -15.88
N THR A 207 5.52 12.80 -16.78
CA THR A 207 4.19 13.25 -16.37
C THR A 207 3.44 12.15 -15.61
N ILE A 208 3.48 10.92 -16.11
CA ILE A 208 2.83 9.78 -15.47
C ILE A 208 3.44 9.54 -14.08
N ALA A 209 4.77 9.48 -13.97
CA ALA A 209 5.44 9.24 -12.69
C ALA A 209 5.07 10.30 -11.64
N ALA A 210 5.06 11.59 -12.01
CA ALA A 210 4.66 12.67 -11.12
C ALA A 210 3.21 12.51 -10.65
N GLN A 211 2.27 12.31 -11.59
CA GLN A 211 0.86 12.11 -11.27
C GLN A 211 0.63 10.92 -10.33
N LEU A 212 1.28 9.78 -10.60
CA LEU A 212 1.13 8.59 -9.76
C LEU A 212 1.76 8.79 -8.37
N CYS A 213 2.91 9.45 -8.27
CA CYS A 213 3.53 9.74 -6.97
C CYS A 213 2.63 10.67 -6.12
N ASP A 214 2.06 11.71 -6.72
CA ASP A 214 1.07 12.58 -6.07
C ASP A 214 -0.15 11.78 -5.61
N GLY A 215 -0.66 10.86 -6.45
CA GLY A 215 -1.78 9.99 -6.10
C GLY A 215 -1.49 9.07 -4.90
N LEU A 216 -0.28 8.51 -4.83
CA LEU A 216 0.15 7.65 -3.73
C LEU A 216 0.16 8.38 -2.38
N VAL A 217 0.64 9.62 -2.36
CA VAL A 217 0.81 10.41 -1.13
C VAL A 217 -0.49 11.13 -0.77
N GLU A 218 -1.09 11.85 -1.72
CA GLU A 218 -2.18 12.80 -1.44
C GLU A 218 -3.57 12.16 -1.54
N GLN A 219 -3.82 11.29 -2.52
CA GLN A 219 -5.16 10.71 -2.72
C GLN A 219 -5.35 9.46 -1.87
N PHE A 220 -4.38 8.55 -1.87
CA PHE A 220 -4.52 7.26 -1.21
C PHE A 220 -3.82 7.18 0.15
N GLU A 221 -2.93 8.12 0.46
CA GLU A 221 -2.12 8.12 1.69
C GLU A 221 -1.44 6.76 1.94
N LEU A 222 -0.95 6.11 0.87
CA LEU A 222 -0.32 4.78 0.95
C LEU A 222 1.14 4.87 1.36
N ALA A 223 1.78 6.01 1.15
CA ALA A 223 3.15 6.31 1.55
C ALA A 223 3.22 7.76 2.05
N ALA A 224 4.18 8.06 2.92
CA ALA A 224 4.40 9.45 3.35
C ALA A 224 5.14 10.28 2.30
N SER A 225 6.01 9.63 1.51
CA SER A 225 6.74 10.25 0.41
C SER A 225 6.90 9.26 -0.74
N ALA A 226 6.92 9.79 -1.96
CA ALA A 226 7.16 9.07 -3.20
C ALA A 226 7.89 10.00 -4.17
N ASP A 227 9.20 9.79 -4.34
CA ASP A 227 10.05 10.67 -5.14
C ASP A 227 10.52 9.96 -6.41
N PRO A 228 10.08 10.38 -7.61
CA PRO A 228 10.46 9.74 -8.86
C PRO A 228 11.81 10.27 -9.42
N ASP A 229 12.70 9.34 -9.75
CA ASP A 229 13.83 9.52 -10.66
C ASP A 229 13.46 8.90 -12.03
N VAL A 230 13.48 9.71 -13.09
CA VAL A 230 12.96 9.32 -14.41
C VAL A 230 14.05 9.44 -15.46
N ASP A 231 14.30 8.33 -16.16
CA ASP A 231 15.19 8.23 -17.30
C ASP A 231 14.40 7.74 -18.53
N PRO A 232 13.74 8.66 -19.27
CA PRO A 232 12.92 8.29 -20.42
C PRO A 232 13.74 7.67 -21.56
N ALA A 233 15.00 8.09 -21.72
CA ALA A 233 15.88 7.61 -22.78
C ALA A 233 16.40 6.19 -22.50
N GLY A 234 16.57 5.85 -21.22
CA GLY A 234 16.90 4.49 -20.77
C GLY A 234 15.67 3.61 -20.48
N GLY A 235 14.46 4.11 -20.68
CA GLY A 235 13.22 3.35 -20.46
C GLY A 235 12.98 2.99 -18.99
N ARG A 236 13.28 3.89 -18.05
CA ARG A 236 13.25 3.60 -16.60
C ARG A 236 12.56 4.72 -15.82
N VAL A 237 11.76 4.34 -14.85
CA VAL A 237 11.30 5.17 -13.74
C VAL A 237 11.65 4.45 -12.44
N THR A 238 12.34 5.10 -11.52
CA THR A 238 12.62 4.58 -10.17
C THR A 238 12.00 5.51 -9.15
N VAL A 239 11.12 5.01 -8.30
CA VAL A 239 10.46 5.79 -7.24
C VAL A 239 11.03 5.38 -5.89
N ALA A 240 11.56 6.36 -5.16
CA ALA A 240 11.94 6.22 -3.76
C ALA A 240 10.70 6.40 -2.87
N VAL A 241 10.43 5.43 -2.00
CA VAL A 241 9.19 5.39 -1.18
C VAL A 241 9.54 5.25 0.29
N GLU A 242 8.87 6.02 1.15
CA GLU A 242 9.05 5.98 2.60
C GLU A 242 7.72 5.85 3.36
N ASN A 243 7.79 5.22 4.54
CA ASN A 243 6.69 5.08 5.51
C ASN A 243 5.40 4.57 4.87
N THR A 244 5.43 3.33 4.39
CA THR A 244 4.30 2.70 3.72
C THR A 244 3.19 2.29 4.70
N ALA A 245 1.93 2.43 4.26
CA ALA A 245 0.74 2.03 5.02
C ALA A 245 0.56 0.50 5.08
N PHE A 246 1.10 -0.20 4.09
CA PHE A 246 1.17 -1.65 4.00
C PHE A 246 2.61 -2.11 4.27
N GLY A 247 2.80 -3.41 4.55
CA GLY A 247 4.11 -3.97 4.84
C GLY A 247 5.12 -3.89 3.68
N SER A 248 6.10 -4.81 3.68
CA SER A 248 7.20 -4.79 2.71
C SER A 248 6.73 -4.73 1.25
N LEU A 249 7.36 -3.85 0.46
CA LEU A 249 6.97 -3.57 -0.94
C LEU A 249 7.32 -4.71 -1.92
N ASP A 250 8.21 -5.61 -1.52
CA ASP A 250 8.62 -6.81 -2.27
C ASP A 250 7.59 -7.94 -2.23
N ARG A 251 6.58 -7.86 -1.35
CA ARG A 251 5.48 -8.82 -1.29
C ARG A 251 4.76 -8.94 -2.64
N PHE A 252 4.19 -10.11 -2.88
CA PHE A 252 3.51 -10.41 -4.14
C PHE A 252 2.38 -9.40 -4.43
N ASP A 253 2.44 -8.81 -5.62
CA ASP A 253 1.47 -7.84 -6.16
C ASP A 253 1.07 -6.75 -5.15
N HIS A 254 2.08 -6.08 -4.58
CA HIS A 254 1.88 -5.03 -3.59
C HIS A 254 1.17 -3.80 -4.17
N PRO A 255 0.20 -3.19 -3.45
CA PRO A 255 -0.59 -2.04 -3.95
C PRO A 255 0.24 -0.90 -4.54
N ILE A 256 1.28 -0.44 -3.83
CA ILE A 256 2.13 0.68 -4.27
C ILE A 256 2.91 0.37 -5.57
N PRO A 257 3.76 -0.68 -5.64
CA PRO A 257 4.50 -0.99 -6.86
C PRO A 257 3.59 -1.39 -8.02
N ALA A 258 2.50 -2.12 -7.73
CA ALA A 258 1.51 -2.50 -8.73
C ALA A 258 0.80 -1.28 -9.32
N PHE A 259 0.41 -0.30 -8.49
CA PHE A 259 -0.18 0.95 -8.95
C PHE A 259 0.76 1.73 -9.88
N LEU A 260 2.03 1.87 -9.49
CA LEU A 260 3.05 2.53 -10.31
C LEU A 260 3.25 1.83 -11.66
N ALA A 261 3.38 0.50 -11.63
CA ALA A 261 3.61 -0.29 -12.84
C ALA A 261 2.39 -0.32 -13.76
N VAL A 262 1.18 -0.45 -13.21
CA VAL A 262 -0.08 -0.41 -13.97
C VAL A 262 -0.29 0.96 -14.60
N GLY A 263 -0.09 2.05 -13.85
CA GLY A 263 -0.22 3.41 -14.38
C GLY A 263 0.77 3.70 -15.51
N LEU A 264 2.03 3.28 -15.38
CA LEU A 264 3.00 3.38 -16.46
C LEU A 264 2.64 2.49 -17.66
N ALA A 265 2.17 1.26 -17.43
CA ALA A 265 1.81 0.35 -18.50
C ALA A 265 0.62 0.85 -19.32
N VAL A 266 -0.39 1.40 -18.63
CA VAL A 266 -1.58 1.99 -19.25
C VAL A 266 -1.22 3.30 -19.96
N GLY A 267 -0.58 4.25 -19.27
CA GLY A 267 -0.29 5.58 -19.84
C GLY A 267 0.73 5.56 -20.98
N LEU A 268 1.64 4.57 -21.01
CA LEU A 268 2.59 4.38 -22.12
C LEU A 268 2.08 3.39 -23.18
N GLU A 269 0.95 2.73 -22.92
CA GLU A 269 0.38 1.64 -23.73
C GLU A 269 1.41 0.54 -24.04
N ARG A 270 2.25 0.20 -23.07
CA ARG A 270 3.38 -0.73 -23.23
C ARG A 270 3.57 -1.63 -22.01
N PRO A 271 4.12 -2.84 -22.18
CA PRO A 271 4.50 -3.65 -21.03
C PRO A 271 5.51 -2.95 -20.13
N VAL A 272 5.35 -3.13 -18.83
CA VAL A 272 6.27 -2.63 -17.80
C VAL A 272 6.77 -3.79 -16.95
N ARG A 273 8.10 -3.93 -16.84
CA ARG A 273 8.74 -4.83 -15.88
C ARG A 273 8.96 -4.10 -14.57
N LEU A 274 8.60 -4.74 -13.46
CA LEU A 274 8.71 -4.20 -12.12
C LEU A 274 9.84 -4.89 -11.33
N GLU A 275 10.70 -4.08 -10.71
CA GLU A 275 11.74 -4.49 -9.78
C GLU A 275 11.56 -3.72 -8.47
N VAL A 276 11.67 -4.38 -7.31
CA VAL A 276 11.58 -3.75 -6.00
C VAL A 276 12.81 -4.12 -5.19
N ALA A 277 13.46 -3.12 -4.58
CA ALA A 277 14.64 -3.31 -3.75
C ALA A 277 14.60 -2.41 -2.49
N PRO A 278 15.30 -2.78 -1.41
CA PRO A 278 15.51 -1.89 -0.27
C PRO A 278 16.23 -0.58 -0.70
N GLY A 279 15.81 0.56 -0.16
CA GLY A 279 16.37 1.88 -0.52
C GLY A 279 17.63 2.31 0.25
N GLY A 280 17.98 1.58 1.31
CA GLY A 280 19.16 1.89 2.13
C GLY A 280 18.94 3.13 3.00
N GLU A 281 19.89 4.06 2.99
CA GLU A 281 19.84 5.27 3.84
C GLU A 281 18.98 6.40 3.27
N ARG A 282 18.59 6.34 1.99
CA ARG A 282 17.91 7.44 1.29
C ARG A 282 16.40 7.30 1.18
N ALA A 283 15.90 6.08 1.36
CA ALA A 283 14.49 5.73 1.36
C ALA A 283 14.34 4.32 1.93
N ASP A 284 13.13 3.96 2.37
CA ASP A 284 12.86 2.60 2.83
C ASP A 284 12.95 1.60 1.66
N TRP A 285 12.42 2.01 0.49
CA TRP A 285 12.33 1.16 -0.70
C TRP A 285 12.55 1.93 -2.01
N LEU A 286 12.99 1.21 -3.03
CA LEU A 286 13.10 1.65 -4.41
C LEU A 286 12.22 0.76 -5.29
N VAL A 287 11.30 1.38 -6.01
CA VAL A 287 10.41 0.72 -6.97
C VAL A 287 10.85 1.13 -8.38
N THR A 288 11.38 0.19 -9.15
CA THR A 288 11.88 0.45 -10.51
C THR A 288 10.96 -0.18 -11.55
N CYS A 289 10.39 0.67 -12.39
CA CYS A 289 9.61 0.29 -13.56
C CYS A 289 10.47 0.45 -14.82
N ARG A 290 10.61 -0.63 -15.60
CA ARG A 290 11.34 -0.64 -16.87
C ARG A 290 10.37 -0.89 -18.02
N PHE A 291 10.54 -0.16 -19.10
CA PHE A 291 9.74 -0.26 -20.31
C PHE A 291 10.63 -0.06 -21.53
N GLU A 292 10.22 -0.61 -22.66
CA GLU A 292 10.95 -0.40 -23.90
C GLU A 292 10.76 1.04 -24.40
N THR A 293 11.84 1.63 -24.88
CA THR A 293 11.82 2.93 -25.56
C THR A 293 11.32 2.75 -26.98
N ARG A 294 10.53 3.69 -27.53
CA ARG A 294 10.25 3.65 -28.99
C ARG A 294 11.57 3.88 -29.72
N SER A 295 12.06 2.88 -30.42
CA SER A 295 13.06 3.07 -31.47
C SER A 295 12.51 4.12 -32.44
N GLY A 296 13.20 5.25 -32.58
CA GLY A 296 12.83 6.31 -33.53
C GLY A 296 12.94 5.85 -34.98
#